data_AF-A0A6J6ZMS8-F1
#
_entry.id   AF-A0A6J6ZMS8-F1
#
_cell.length_a   1.000
_cell.length_b   1.000
_cell.length_c   1.000
_cell.angle_alpha   90.00
_cell.angle_beta   90.00
_cell.angle_gamma   90.00
#
_symmetry.space_group_name_H-M   'P 1'
#
loop_
_entity.id
_entity.type
_entity.pdbx_description
1 polymer ?
#
loop_
_entity_poly.entity_id
_entity_poly.type
_entity_poly.pdbx_seq_one_letter_code
_entity_poly.pdbx_strand_id
1 'polypeptide(L)'
;MLFVLETVSIVGSADTGMADRSDPSKSPSLYDHLERLGYQLTSDTNGLFLISFNHDARSYRRFIKNGGKAASAVLIRLEPDAVFPAQYGPRIEKKYGLIISPGSRIDYLNKSFFVGWPYQYHLNPAKPERNDPSLQSILENSGFDKRFNLETWIQRPSNIVMIAGNKVSPTKSANYKLRRNLVRYLPPGFIQVYGPLWDSSLKTKLGYRFWLAIFTIKNGYFPNLVGIYGNLLRNYPAVQGAVEDKHHLLQQSKFSLVIENSNSFVSEKIFDSILNGAIPIYVGPNLQDVGLPIELGIKSIGNPKEIISELDNFDNARALAILTEMKHFIRSQYFRENWTSEFVWDRVSKEIHSYFTKLRSCS
;
A
#
# COMPACT_ATOMS: atom_id res chain seq x y z
N MET A 1 -15.24 -39.91 10.72
CA MET A 1 -15.96 -38.83 10.01
C MET A 1 -14.94 -38.16 9.10
N LEU A 2 -15.01 -38.38 7.79
CA LEU A 2 -14.10 -37.74 6.83
C LEU A 2 -14.42 -36.25 6.81
N PHE A 3 -13.52 -35.40 7.31
CA PHE A 3 -13.63 -33.95 7.12
C PHE A 3 -13.47 -33.70 5.62
N VAL A 4 -14.56 -33.38 4.93
CA VAL A 4 -14.49 -32.89 3.56
C VAL A 4 -13.85 -31.51 3.63
N LEU A 5 -12.59 -31.41 3.20
CA LEU A 5 -11.90 -30.12 3.11
C LEU A 5 -12.66 -29.26 2.11
N GLU A 6 -13.06 -28.07 2.54
CA GLU A 6 -13.78 -27.14 1.67
C GLU A 6 -12.82 -26.46 0.72
N THR A 7 -13.13 -26.52 -0.57
CA THR A 7 -12.30 -25.89 -1.59
C THR A 7 -12.63 -24.39 -1.71
N VAL A 8 -11.62 -23.54 -1.56
CA VAL A 8 -11.71 -22.08 -1.73
C VAL A 8 -10.91 -21.66 -2.96
N SER A 9 -11.58 -21.00 -3.91
CA SER A 9 -10.94 -20.40 -5.07
C SER A 9 -10.29 -19.07 -4.69
N ILE A 10 -9.00 -18.87 -5.00
CA ILE A 10 -8.32 -17.59 -4.78
C ILE A 10 -7.84 -17.00 -6.11
N VAL A 11 -8.22 -15.76 -6.40
CA VAL A 11 -7.98 -15.09 -7.70
C VAL A 11 -7.64 -13.61 -7.52
N GLY A 12 -7.36 -12.88 -8.61
CA GLY A 12 -7.02 -11.45 -8.53
C GLY A 12 -6.70 -10.80 -9.89
N SER A 13 -6.69 -9.47 -9.92
CA SER A 13 -6.72 -8.67 -11.17
C SER A 13 -5.40 -8.60 -11.96
N ALA A 14 -4.30 -9.02 -11.35
CA ALA A 14 -3.02 -9.24 -12.03
C ALA A 14 -2.73 -10.73 -11.92
N ASP A 15 -2.41 -11.37 -13.06
CA ASP A 15 -2.13 -12.81 -13.22
C ASP A 15 -1.67 -13.39 -11.89
N THR A 16 -2.57 -14.06 -11.17
CA THR A 16 -2.39 -14.27 -9.72
C THR A 16 -1.28 -15.25 -9.40
N GLY A 17 -0.53 -15.69 -10.40
CA GLY A 17 0.61 -16.56 -10.20
C GLY A 17 0.24 -17.77 -9.36
N MET A 18 -1.01 -18.24 -9.34
CA MET A 18 -1.32 -19.45 -8.59
C MET A 18 -0.73 -20.70 -9.26
N ALA A 19 -0.23 -20.58 -10.50
CA ALA A 19 0.69 -21.57 -11.06
C ALA A 19 2.05 -21.57 -10.35
N ASP A 20 2.34 -20.54 -9.56
CA ASP A 20 3.57 -20.40 -8.83
C ASP A 20 3.32 -19.89 -7.40
N ARG A 21 3.21 -20.83 -6.45
CA ARG A 21 3.43 -20.58 -5.00
C ARG A 21 4.78 -19.84 -4.75
N SER A 22 5.59 -19.62 -5.79
CA SER A 22 6.77 -18.77 -5.85
C SER A 22 6.63 -17.28 -6.15
N ASP A 23 5.43 -16.73 -6.31
CA ASP A 23 5.24 -15.28 -6.24
C ASP A 23 4.94 -14.82 -4.80
N PRO A 24 5.96 -14.55 -3.95
CA PRO A 24 5.77 -14.08 -2.58
C PRO A 24 5.11 -12.70 -2.50
N SER A 25 4.95 -11.99 -3.62
CA SER A 25 4.68 -10.55 -3.63
C SER A 25 3.28 -10.15 -3.20
N LYS A 26 2.34 -11.09 -3.06
CA LYS A 26 0.93 -10.73 -2.77
C LYS A 26 0.50 -11.06 -1.34
N SER A 27 0.52 -12.32 -0.88
CA SER A 27 0.13 -12.65 0.52
C SER A 27 0.42 -14.10 0.97
N PRO A 28 1.68 -14.60 1.06
CA PRO A 28 1.97 -15.97 1.52
C PRO A 28 1.26 -16.34 2.83
N SER A 29 1.27 -15.43 3.80
CA SER A 29 0.67 -15.67 5.12
C SER A 29 -0.85 -15.89 5.09
N LEU A 30 -1.59 -15.29 4.14
CA LEU A 30 -3.03 -15.51 4.06
C LEU A 30 -3.34 -16.96 3.68
N TYR A 31 -2.58 -17.52 2.73
CA TYR A 31 -2.74 -18.91 2.30
C TYR A 31 -2.50 -19.87 3.47
N ASP A 32 -1.38 -19.70 4.18
CA ASP A 32 -1.02 -20.54 5.31
C ASP A 32 -2.11 -20.52 6.40
N HIS A 33 -2.65 -19.34 6.72
CA HIS A 33 -3.70 -19.22 7.74
C HIS A 33 -5.02 -19.86 7.29
N LEU A 34 -5.42 -19.71 6.03
CA LEU A 34 -6.63 -20.38 5.51
C LEU A 34 -6.47 -21.91 5.47
N GLU A 35 -5.30 -22.43 5.09
CA GLU A 35 -5.03 -23.87 5.12
C GLU A 35 -5.08 -24.42 6.56
N ARG A 36 -4.52 -23.69 7.55
CA ARG A 36 -4.64 -24.04 8.98
C ARG A 36 -6.07 -24.03 9.51
N LEU A 37 -6.94 -23.19 8.92
CA LEU A 37 -8.37 -23.14 9.22
C LEU A 37 -9.17 -24.23 8.50
N GLY A 38 -8.50 -25.15 7.78
CA GLY A 38 -9.10 -26.34 7.17
C GLY A 38 -9.58 -26.15 5.72
N TYR A 39 -9.18 -25.08 5.04
CA TYR A 39 -9.54 -24.85 3.64
C TYR A 39 -8.53 -25.47 2.67
N GLN A 40 -9.02 -26.11 1.61
CA GLN A 40 -8.20 -26.49 0.46
C GLN A 40 -8.20 -25.35 -0.55
N LEU A 41 -7.03 -24.81 -0.88
CA LEU A 41 -6.92 -23.63 -1.74
C LEU A 41 -6.67 -24.04 -3.20
N THR A 42 -7.37 -23.39 -4.14
CA THR A 42 -7.21 -23.63 -5.58
C THR A 42 -7.28 -22.32 -6.38
N SER A 43 -6.69 -22.33 -7.57
CA SER A 43 -6.84 -21.26 -8.57
C SER A 43 -8.04 -21.47 -9.48
N ASP A 44 -8.59 -22.68 -9.51
CA ASP A 44 -9.78 -23.00 -10.26
C ASP A 44 -10.98 -22.32 -9.64
N THR A 45 -11.86 -21.74 -10.45
CA THR A 45 -13.07 -21.09 -9.95
C THR A 45 -14.23 -22.08 -9.72
N ASN A 46 -13.91 -23.32 -9.35
CA ASN A 46 -14.86 -24.39 -9.04
C ASN A 46 -15.04 -24.58 -7.53
N GLY A 47 -14.36 -23.79 -6.70
CA GLY A 47 -14.47 -23.87 -5.25
C GLY A 47 -15.86 -23.47 -4.75
N LEU A 48 -16.17 -23.86 -3.52
CA LEU A 48 -17.41 -23.49 -2.82
C LEU A 48 -17.47 -21.99 -2.55
N PHE A 49 -16.32 -21.39 -2.27
CA PHE A 49 -16.14 -19.97 -2.01
C PHE A 49 -15.12 -19.35 -2.96
N LEU A 50 -15.20 -18.03 -3.14
CA LEU A 50 -14.25 -17.24 -3.92
C LEU A 50 -13.63 -16.15 -3.05
N ILE A 51 -12.31 -16.00 -3.06
CA ILE A 51 -11.58 -14.85 -2.52
C ILE A 51 -10.86 -14.16 -3.68
N SER A 52 -11.10 -12.87 -3.88
CA SER A 52 -10.53 -12.09 -4.98
C SER A 52 -9.65 -10.96 -4.44
N PHE A 53 -8.36 -10.96 -4.78
CA PHE A 53 -7.45 -9.82 -4.57
C PHE A 53 -7.66 -8.77 -5.65
N ASN A 54 -8.31 -7.69 -5.26
CA ASN A 54 -8.96 -6.73 -6.15
C ASN A 54 -10.00 -7.38 -7.08
N HIS A 55 -10.82 -6.58 -7.75
CA HIS A 55 -11.86 -7.11 -8.63
C HIS A 55 -11.28 -7.76 -9.90
N ASP A 56 -11.51 -9.06 -10.09
CA ASP A 56 -11.33 -9.75 -11.37
C ASP A 56 -12.67 -10.17 -11.97
N ALA A 57 -13.11 -9.43 -13.00
CA ALA A 57 -14.37 -9.68 -13.68
C ALA A 57 -14.43 -11.01 -14.45
N ARG A 58 -13.29 -11.57 -14.86
CA ARG A 58 -13.25 -12.86 -15.59
C ARG A 58 -13.42 -14.00 -14.61
N SER A 59 -12.61 -14.03 -13.55
CA SER A 59 -12.66 -15.07 -12.53
C SER A 59 -13.99 -15.07 -11.77
N TYR A 60 -14.51 -13.90 -11.41
CA TYR A 60 -15.84 -13.79 -10.79
C TYR A 60 -16.94 -14.38 -11.69
N ARG A 61 -16.97 -14.03 -12.98
CA ARG A 61 -17.97 -14.58 -13.92
C ARG A 61 -17.86 -16.10 -14.06
N ARG A 62 -16.64 -16.64 -14.06
CA ARG A 62 -16.42 -18.08 -14.13
C ARG A 62 -16.92 -18.79 -12.86
N PHE A 63 -16.62 -18.24 -11.69
CA PHE A 63 -17.15 -18.73 -10.41
C PHE A 63 -18.67 -18.81 -10.40
N ILE A 64 -19.37 -17.75 -10.81
CA ILE A 64 -20.84 -17.76 -10.92
C ILE A 64 -21.32 -18.80 -11.94
N LYS A 65 -20.67 -18.91 -13.10
CA LYS A 65 -21.02 -19.92 -14.13
C LYS A 65 -20.90 -21.35 -13.60
N ASN A 66 -19.97 -21.58 -12.68
CA ASN A 66 -19.73 -22.88 -12.06
C ASN A 66 -20.64 -23.16 -10.84
N GLY A 67 -21.71 -22.37 -10.65
CA GLY A 67 -22.67 -22.55 -9.56
C GLY A 67 -22.37 -21.75 -8.30
N GLY A 68 -21.29 -20.95 -8.28
CA GLY A 68 -20.99 -20.03 -7.20
C GLY A 68 -22.05 -18.94 -7.03
N LYS A 69 -22.17 -18.40 -5.81
CA LYS A 69 -23.12 -17.33 -5.47
C LYS A 69 -22.38 -16.06 -5.05
N ALA A 70 -22.96 -14.89 -5.31
CA ALA A 70 -22.39 -13.61 -4.89
C ALA A 70 -22.11 -13.54 -3.38
N ALA A 71 -23.03 -14.08 -2.56
CA ALA A 71 -22.84 -14.17 -1.10
C ALA A 71 -21.61 -15.00 -0.72
N SER A 72 -21.21 -15.99 -1.52
CA SER A 72 -20.04 -16.85 -1.28
C SER A 72 -18.73 -16.25 -1.81
N ALA A 73 -18.72 -14.99 -2.24
CA ALA A 73 -17.54 -14.31 -2.77
C ALA A 73 -17.06 -13.19 -1.83
N VAL A 74 -15.74 -13.16 -1.59
CA VAL A 74 -15.01 -12.17 -0.81
C VAL A 74 -14.13 -11.33 -1.73
N LEU A 75 -14.10 -10.02 -1.51
CA LEU A 75 -13.18 -9.09 -2.17
C LEU A 75 -12.20 -8.51 -1.15
N ILE A 76 -10.89 -8.67 -1.39
CA ILE A 76 -9.82 -8.01 -0.64
C ILE A 76 -9.27 -6.88 -1.52
N ARG A 77 -9.48 -5.62 -1.15
CA ARG A 77 -9.04 -4.45 -1.91
C ARG A 77 -7.67 -3.98 -1.44
N LEU A 78 -6.63 -4.34 -2.18
CA LEU A 78 -5.26 -3.87 -1.93
C LEU A 78 -4.95 -2.57 -2.69
N GLU A 79 -5.60 -2.35 -3.83
CA GLU A 79 -5.37 -1.15 -4.63
C GLU A 79 -6.41 -0.07 -4.31
N PRO A 80 -5.99 1.18 -4.01
CA PRO A 80 -6.92 2.25 -3.68
C PRO A 80 -7.75 2.70 -4.88
N ASP A 81 -8.77 3.51 -4.61
CA ASP A 81 -9.63 4.14 -5.63
C ASP A 81 -8.82 4.96 -6.65
N ALA A 82 -7.73 5.58 -6.22
CA ALA A 82 -6.81 6.30 -7.11
C ALA A 82 -6.14 5.40 -8.17
N VAL A 83 -5.99 4.11 -7.90
CA VAL A 83 -5.34 3.12 -8.80
C VAL A 83 -6.39 2.30 -9.54
N PHE A 84 -7.40 1.79 -8.83
CA PHE A 84 -8.43 0.93 -9.40
C PHE A 84 -9.85 1.40 -9.02
N PRO A 85 -10.31 2.55 -9.54
CA PRO A 85 -11.55 3.19 -9.10
C PRO A 85 -12.81 2.35 -9.33
N ALA A 86 -12.82 1.50 -10.36
CA ALA A 86 -13.99 0.70 -10.71
C ALA A 86 -14.36 -0.33 -9.64
N GLN A 87 -13.40 -0.84 -8.86
CA GLN A 87 -13.71 -1.83 -7.84
C GLN A 87 -14.52 -1.26 -6.67
N TYR A 88 -14.52 0.08 -6.50
CA TYR A 88 -15.25 0.83 -5.48
C TYR A 88 -16.66 1.24 -5.92
N GLY A 89 -17.09 0.86 -7.14
CA GLY A 89 -18.42 1.16 -7.62
C GLY A 89 -19.49 0.26 -6.98
N PRO A 90 -20.71 0.76 -6.67
CA PRO A 90 -21.79 -0.04 -6.09
C PRO A 90 -22.14 -1.31 -6.88
N ARG A 91 -21.97 -1.27 -8.21
CA ARG A 91 -22.18 -2.42 -9.10
C ARG A 91 -21.18 -3.54 -8.83
N ILE A 92 -19.93 -3.21 -8.50
CA ILE A 92 -18.90 -4.19 -8.17
C ILE A 92 -19.08 -4.64 -6.72
N GLU A 93 -19.40 -3.74 -5.79
CA GLU A 93 -19.63 -4.08 -4.39
C GLU A 93 -20.72 -5.13 -4.21
N LYS A 94 -21.85 -4.97 -4.90
CA LYS A 94 -22.96 -5.93 -4.88
C LYS A 94 -22.61 -7.35 -5.37
N LYS A 95 -21.45 -7.54 -5.99
CA LYS A 95 -20.98 -8.87 -6.43
C LYS A 95 -20.41 -9.71 -5.29
N TYR A 96 -20.01 -9.08 -4.20
CA TYR A 96 -19.30 -9.72 -3.11
C TYR A 96 -20.11 -9.65 -1.84
N GLY A 97 -20.16 -10.76 -1.11
CA GLY A 97 -20.85 -10.83 0.19
C GLY A 97 -20.02 -10.25 1.33
N LEU A 98 -18.69 -10.29 1.21
CA LEU A 98 -17.75 -9.65 2.13
C LEU A 98 -16.71 -8.84 1.36
N ILE A 99 -16.42 -7.64 1.84
CA ILE A 99 -15.39 -6.76 1.30
C ILE A 99 -14.48 -6.33 2.44
N ILE A 100 -13.17 -6.51 2.25
CA ILE A 100 -12.13 -6.12 3.21
C ILE A 100 -11.17 -5.17 2.50
N SER A 101 -10.93 -4.00 3.07
CA SER A 101 -10.03 -2.99 2.49
C SER A 101 -8.93 -2.63 3.50
N PRO A 102 -7.81 -3.37 3.55
CA PRO A 102 -6.74 -3.09 4.51
C PRO A 102 -6.24 -1.64 4.43
N GLY A 103 -6.10 -0.99 5.58
CA GLY A 103 -5.70 0.41 5.69
C GLY A 103 -6.77 1.44 5.30
N SER A 104 -8.02 1.03 5.04
CA SER A 104 -9.13 1.92 4.68
C SER A 104 -9.51 2.87 5.82
N ARG A 105 -9.47 4.18 5.53
CA ARG A 105 -9.97 5.23 6.43
C ARG A 105 -11.46 5.10 6.69
N ILE A 106 -12.23 4.74 5.67
CA ILE A 106 -13.69 4.64 5.79
C ILE A 106 -14.05 3.49 6.73
N ASP A 107 -13.36 2.35 6.60
CA ASP A 107 -13.65 1.17 7.40
C ASP A 107 -13.32 1.43 8.89
N TYR A 108 -12.26 2.19 9.15
CA TYR A 108 -11.90 2.66 10.50
C TYR A 108 -12.95 3.62 11.07
N LEU A 109 -13.30 4.69 10.35
CA LEU A 109 -14.24 5.71 10.82
C LEU A 109 -15.65 5.18 11.05
N ASN A 110 -16.09 4.26 10.19
CA ASN A 110 -17.40 3.62 10.32
C ASN A 110 -17.45 2.57 11.42
N LYS A 111 -16.33 2.29 12.10
CA LYS A 111 -16.18 1.20 13.09
C LYS A 111 -16.64 -0.15 12.53
N SER A 112 -16.48 -0.35 11.22
CA SER A 112 -16.65 -1.66 10.60
C SER A 112 -15.42 -2.53 10.85
N PHE A 113 -15.38 -3.73 10.27
CA PHE A 113 -14.17 -4.56 10.32
C PHE A 113 -12.98 -3.82 9.69
N PHE A 114 -12.09 -3.32 10.55
CA PHE A 114 -10.87 -2.63 10.14
C PHE A 114 -9.65 -3.51 10.42
N VAL A 115 -8.77 -3.58 9.44
CA VAL A 115 -7.41 -4.11 9.57
C VAL A 115 -6.44 -3.11 8.96
N GLY A 116 -5.26 -2.95 9.56
CA GLY A 116 -4.21 -2.10 9.01
C GLY A 116 -3.68 -2.64 7.68
N TRP A 117 -2.86 -1.84 7.00
CA TRP A 117 -2.16 -2.31 5.81
C TRP A 117 -1.20 -3.46 6.19
N PRO A 118 -1.16 -4.58 5.45
CA PRO A 118 -0.31 -5.72 5.75
C PRO A 118 1.16 -5.41 5.42
N TYR A 119 1.85 -4.68 6.29
CA TYR A 119 3.21 -4.23 6.05
C TYR A 119 4.21 -5.39 5.97
N GLN A 120 5.06 -5.35 4.94
CA GLN A 120 6.21 -6.23 4.75
C GLN A 120 7.44 -5.38 4.45
N TYR A 121 8.58 -5.83 4.96
CA TYR A 121 9.88 -5.23 4.65
C TYR A 121 10.35 -5.74 3.30
N HIS A 122 10.62 -4.83 2.36
CA HIS A 122 11.11 -5.17 1.02
C HIS A 122 12.22 -4.22 0.63
N LEU A 123 13.35 -4.73 0.17
CA LEU A 123 14.44 -3.85 -0.27
C LEU A 123 14.02 -3.04 -1.49
N ASN A 124 13.39 -3.71 -2.46
CA ASN A 124 12.87 -3.09 -3.67
C ASN A 124 11.34 -3.27 -3.79
N PRO A 125 10.54 -2.20 -3.64
CA PRO A 125 9.09 -2.32 -3.75
C PRO A 125 8.60 -2.65 -5.16
N ALA A 126 9.42 -2.44 -6.20
CA ALA A 126 9.07 -2.79 -7.58
C ALA A 126 9.37 -4.25 -7.92
N LYS A 127 10.22 -4.91 -7.12
CA LYS A 127 10.65 -6.29 -7.31
C LYS A 127 10.95 -6.91 -5.94
N PRO A 128 9.92 -7.20 -5.12
CA PRO A 128 10.10 -7.84 -3.84
C PRO A 128 10.72 -9.24 -4.04
N GLU A 129 11.70 -9.60 -3.20
CA GLU A 129 12.41 -10.87 -3.32
C GLU A 129 12.14 -11.78 -2.11
N ARG A 130 12.16 -13.10 -2.30
CA ARG A 130 11.89 -14.08 -1.23
C ARG A 130 12.92 -14.05 -0.10
N ASN A 131 14.13 -13.59 -0.41
CA ASN A 131 15.26 -13.45 0.49
C ASN A 131 15.35 -12.05 1.12
N ASP A 132 14.34 -11.18 0.92
CA ASP A 132 14.24 -9.93 1.67
C ASP A 132 14.26 -10.24 3.19
N PRO A 133 14.97 -9.43 4.01
CA PRO A 133 14.99 -9.63 5.45
C PRO A 133 13.59 -9.59 6.05
N SER A 134 13.31 -10.47 7.01
CA SER A 134 12.07 -10.39 7.78
C SER A 134 12.04 -9.12 8.63
N LEU A 135 10.85 -8.57 8.86
CA LEU A 135 10.71 -7.41 9.75
C LEU A 135 11.29 -7.71 11.13
N GLN A 136 11.06 -8.92 11.67
CA GLN A 136 11.60 -9.33 12.97
C GLN A 136 13.13 -9.26 13.01
N SER A 137 13.83 -9.77 11.98
CA SER A 137 15.29 -9.73 11.95
C SER A 137 15.83 -8.30 11.85
N ILE A 138 15.09 -7.40 11.19
CA ILE A 138 15.43 -5.97 11.14
C ILE A 138 15.26 -5.33 12.53
N LEU A 139 14.19 -5.65 13.26
CA LEU A 139 13.93 -5.10 14.59
C LEU A 139 14.90 -5.63 15.66
N GLU A 140 15.34 -6.87 15.53
CA GLU A 140 16.31 -7.51 16.43
C GLU A 140 17.76 -7.12 16.14
N ASN A 141 18.03 -6.48 15.00
CA ASN A 141 19.36 -6.02 14.66
C ASN A 141 19.87 -4.99 15.69
N SER A 142 21.07 -5.21 16.24
CA SER A 142 21.66 -4.34 17.27
C SER A 142 21.88 -2.88 16.80
N GLY A 143 21.95 -2.65 15.49
CA GLY A 143 22.05 -1.33 14.88
C GLY A 143 20.71 -0.63 14.65
N PHE A 144 19.57 -1.32 14.84
CA PHE A 144 18.24 -0.76 14.55
C PHE A 144 17.98 0.53 15.34
N ASP A 145 18.29 0.53 16.63
CA ASP A 145 18.02 1.67 17.51
C ASP A 145 18.85 2.91 17.17
N LYS A 146 20.01 2.74 16.52
CA LYS A 146 20.86 3.85 16.09
C LYS A 146 20.20 4.72 15.03
N ARG A 147 19.17 4.21 14.34
CA ARG A 147 18.38 4.95 13.35
C ARG A 147 17.59 6.10 13.97
N PHE A 148 17.27 6.00 15.26
CA PHE A 148 16.44 6.98 15.99
C PHE A 148 17.26 7.90 16.90
N ASN A 149 18.59 7.78 16.87
CA ASN A 149 19.45 8.68 17.63
C ASN A 149 19.51 10.05 16.93
N LEU A 150 19.32 11.12 17.70
CA LEU A 150 19.28 12.48 17.18
C LEU A 150 20.64 12.91 16.57
N GLU A 151 21.75 12.55 17.21
CA GLU A 151 23.09 12.93 16.74
C GLU A 151 23.38 12.32 15.37
N THR A 152 23.10 11.03 15.18
CA THR A 152 23.26 10.37 13.87
C THR A 152 22.27 10.90 12.85
N TRP A 153 21.04 11.24 13.26
CA TRP A 153 20.01 11.80 12.39
C TRP A 153 20.39 13.18 11.83
N ILE A 154 20.95 14.07 12.65
CA ILE A 154 21.38 15.41 12.22
C ILE A 154 22.48 15.34 11.14
N GLN A 155 23.32 14.29 11.19
CA GLN A 155 24.43 14.08 10.25
C GLN A 155 24.01 13.41 8.94
N ARG A 156 22.73 13.05 8.77
CA ARG A 156 22.25 12.42 7.53
C ARG A 156 22.45 13.33 6.32
N PRO A 157 23.03 12.83 5.22
CA PRO A 157 23.44 13.66 4.08
C PRO A 157 22.25 14.21 3.28
N SER A 158 21.14 13.46 3.20
CA SER A 158 19.98 13.88 2.41
C SER A 158 18.94 14.58 3.28
N ASN A 159 18.49 15.77 2.87
CA ASN A 159 17.45 16.47 3.62
C ASN A 159 16.09 15.77 3.45
N ILE A 160 15.54 15.76 2.23
CA ILE A 160 14.28 15.08 1.92
C ILE A 160 14.51 14.04 0.83
N VAL A 161 13.95 12.85 1.01
CA VAL A 161 13.80 11.84 -0.05
C VAL A 161 12.32 11.61 -0.38
N MET A 162 12.00 11.37 -1.64
CA MET A 162 10.69 10.88 -2.06
C MET A 162 10.86 9.63 -2.91
N ILE A 163 10.30 8.51 -2.46
CA ILE A 163 10.33 7.23 -3.17
C ILE A 163 8.92 6.93 -3.68
N ALA A 164 8.65 7.29 -4.93
CA ALA A 164 7.34 7.09 -5.55
C ALA A 164 7.47 7.13 -7.07
N GLY A 165 6.71 6.30 -7.80
CA GLY A 165 6.68 6.41 -9.26
C GLY A 165 5.92 7.65 -9.75
N ASN A 166 6.33 8.20 -10.91
CA ASN A 166 5.63 9.27 -11.63
C ASN A 166 4.37 8.75 -12.36
N LYS A 167 3.50 8.09 -11.60
CA LYS A 167 2.23 7.57 -12.10
C LYS A 167 1.25 8.71 -12.37
N VAL A 168 0.24 8.42 -13.18
CA VAL A 168 -0.91 9.31 -13.41
C VAL A 168 -2.17 8.53 -13.09
N SER A 169 -3.27 9.24 -12.82
CA SER A 169 -4.58 8.62 -12.60
C SER A 169 -5.64 9.38 -13.37
N PRO A 170 -6.68 8.67 -13.85
CA PRO A 170 -7.89 9.31 -14.39
C PRO A 170 -8.76 9.96 -13.30
N THR A 171 -8.54 9.65 -12.02
CA THR A 171 -9.39 10.09 -10.91
C THR A 171 -8.92 11.42 -10.32
N LYS A 172 -9.86 12.20 -9.77
CA LYS A 172 -9.56 13.46 -9.08
C LYS A 172 -9.04 13.26 -7.65
N SER A 173 -9.33 12.12 -7.02
CA SER A 173 -8.92 11.77 -5.66
C SER A 173 -7.44 11.39 -5.54
N ALA A 174 -6.75 11.23 -6.68
CA ALA A 174 -5.36 10.79 -6.69
C ALA A 174 -4.36 11.93 -6.41
N ASN A 175 -3.41 11.68 -5.51
CA ASN A 175 -2.37 12.65 -5.15
C ASN A 175 -1.20 12.70 -6.16
N TYR A 176 -1.28 12.05 -7.31
CA TYR A 176 -0.19 12.06 -8.31
C TYR A 176 0.16 13.45 -8.84
N LYS A 177 -0.83 14.35 -8.95
CA LYS A 177 -0.58 15.75 -9.34
C LYS A 177 0.22 16.48 -8.26
N LEU A 178 -0.09 16.21 -6.99
CA LEU A 178 0.60 16.77 -5.84
C LEU A 178 2.07 16.37 -5.83
N ARG A 179 2.37 15.08 -6.04
CA ARG A 179 3.76 14.57 -6.15
C ARG A 179 4.57 15.37 -7.18
N ARG A 180 4.05 15.50 -8.41
CA ARG A 180 4.72 16.27 -9.47
C ARG A 180 4.87 17.75 -9.14
N ASN A 181 3.89 18.34 -8.46
CA ASN A 181 3.96 19.74 -8.04
C ASN A 181 5.09 19.92 -7.01
N LEU A 182 5.17 19.05 -6.00
CA LEU A 182 6.20 19.12 -4.98
C LEU A 182 7.60 18.96 -5.58
N VAL A 183 7.83 17.94 -6.41
CA VAL A 183 9.11 17.73 -7.10
C VAL A 183 9.51 18.91 -7.98
N ARG A 184 8.53 19.60 -8.57
CA ARG A 184 8.79 20.75 -9.44
C ARG A 184 9.24 21.99 -8.67
N TYR A 185 8.64 22.23 -7.52
CA TYR A 185 8.71 23.52 -6.83
C TYR A 185 9.58 23.49 -5.58
N LEU A 186 9.90 22.30 -5.05
CA LEU A 186 10.95 22.15 -4.06
C LEU A 186 12.33 22.31 -4.75
N PRO A 187 13.30 22.98 -4.10
CA PRO A 187 14.63 23.16 -4.69
C PRO A 187 15.32 21.81 -4.99
N PRO A 188 16.04 21.64 -6.11
CA PRO A 188 16.64 20.35 -6.49
C PRO A 188 17.68 19.81 -5.49
N GLY A 189 18.36 20.69 -4.74
CA GLY A 189 19.26 20.29 -3.66
C GLY A 189 18.56 19.99 -2.32
N PHE A 190 17.25 20.27 -2.24
CA PHE A 190 16.45 20.10 -1.03
C PHE A 190 15.74 18.75 -1.00
N ILE A 191 15.40 18.20 -2.18
CA ILE A 191 14.70 16.93 -2.34
C ILE A 191 15.42 16.03 -3.35
N GLN A 192 15.52 14.74 -3.03
CA GLN A 192 15.94 13.68 -3.96
C GLN A 192 14.75 12.79 -4.28
N VAL A 193 14.53 12.51 -5.56
CA VAL A 193 13.35 11.78 -6.03
C VAL A 193 13.74 10.49 -6.72
N TYR A 194 13.17 9.39 -6.25
CA TYR A 194 13.40 8.08 -6.80
C TYR A 194 12.11 7.37 -7.17
N GLY A 195 12.20 6.47 -8.14
CA GLY A 195 11.11 5.60 -8.57
C GLY A 195 10.91 5.60 -10.08
N PRO A 196 10.04 4.72 -10.58
CA PRO A 196 9.85 4.55 -12.01
C PRO A 196 9.16 5.76 -12.66
N LEU A 197 9.35 5.92 -13.97
CA LEU A 197 8.67 6.88 -14.86
C LEU A 197 9.08 8.37 -14.70
N TRP A 198 10.01 8.70 -13.81
CA TRP A 198 10.52 10.06 -13.70
C TRP A 198 11.48 10.41 -14.84
N ASP A 199 12.50 9.60 -15.03
CA ASP A 199 13.57 9.68 -16.04
C ASP A 199 13.29 8.87 -17.32
N SER A 200 12.18 8.12 -17.35
CA SER A 200 11.87 7.24 -18.48
C SER A 200 11.67 8.00 -19.80
N SER A 201 12.00 7.33 -20.91
CA SER A 201 11.80 7.86 -22.26
C SER A 201 10.37 8.31 -22.54
N LEU A 202 10.20 9.25 -23.47
CA LEU A 202 8.88 9.73 -23.89
C LEU A 202 7.99 8.60 -24.42
N LYS A 203 8.58 7.64 -25.15
CA LYS A 203 7.88 6.45 -25.66
C LYS A 203 7.32 5.61 -24.51
N THR A 204 8.12 5.37 -23.47
CA THR A 204 7.69 4.64 -22.27
C THR A 204 6.55 5.36 -21.55
N LYS A 205 6.66 6.68 -21.37
CA LYS A 205 5.61 7.51 -20.74
C LYS A 205 4.31 7.48 -21.53
N LEU A 206 4.38 7.62 -22.85
CA LEU A 206 3.22 7.55 -23.75
C LEU A 206 2.56 6.17 -23.73
N GLY A 207 3.35 5.09 -23.83
CA GLY A 207 2.85 3.73 -23.76
C GLY A 207 2.11 3.44 -22.45
N TYR A 208 2.71 3.80 -21.30
CA TYR A 208 2.06 3.67 -20.00
C TYR A 208 0.72 4.42 -19.92
N ARG A 209 0.69 5.67 -20.39
CA ARG A 209 -0.52 6.53 -20.36
C ARG A 209 -1.62 6.02 -21.30
N PHE A 210 -1.25 5.51 -22.47
CA PHE A 210 -2.18 4.89 -23.41
C PHE A 210 -2.81 3.62 -22.81
N TRP A 211 -2.00 2.74 -22.22
CA TRP A 211 -2.49 1.55 -21.53
C TRP A 211 -3.41 1.90 -20.36
N LEU A 212 -3.07 2.92 -19.58
CA LEU A 212 -3.92 3.40 -18.49
C LEU A 212 -5.27 3.93 -19.02
N ALA A 213 -5.28 4.67 -20.13
CA ALA A 213 -6.52 5.15 -20.75
C ALA A 213 -7.41 3.99 -21.20
N ILE A 214 -6.83 2.98 -21.89
CA ILE A 214 -7.55 1.75 -22.27
C ILE A 214 -8.11 1.03 -21.04
N PHE A 215 -7.27 0.83 -20.02
CA PHE A 215 -7.68 0.17 -18.79
C PHE A 215 -8.84 0.91 -18.12
N THR A 216 -8.78 2.25 -18.06
CA THR A 216 -9.84 3.09 -17.49
C THR A 216 -11.16 2.93 -18.23
N ILE A 217 -11.13 2.97 -19.57
CA ILE A 217 -12.32 2.78 -20.42
C ILE A 217 -12.91 1.38 -20.26
N LYS A 218 -12.05 0.33 -20.28
CA LYS A 218 -12.49 -1.06 -20.06
C LYS A 218 -13.17 -1.27 -18.71
N ASN A 219 -12.81 -0.45 -17.73
CA ASN A 219 -13.37 -0.47 -16.39
C ASN A 219 -14.55 0.51 -16.21
N GLY A 220 -15.08 1.08 -17.29
CA GLY A 220 -16.29 1.90 -17.28
C GLY A 220 -16.10 3.32 -16.75
N TYR A 221 -14.87 3.82 -16.69
CA TYR A 221 -14.56 5.20 -16.34
C TYR A 221 -14.19 6.01 -17.58
N PHE A 222 -14.69 7.24 -17.68
CA PHE A 222 -14.26 8.17 -18.73
C PHE A 222 -12.91 8.80 -18.34
N PRO A 223 -11.86 8.67 -19.15
CA PRO A 223 -10.52 9.12 -18.78
C PRO A 223 -10.43 10.64 -18.73
N ASN A 224 -9.91 11.18 -17.62
CA ASN A 224 -9.49 12.58 -17.57
C ASN A 224 -8.17 12.75 -18.36
N LEU A 225 -8.27 13.10 -19.63
CA LEU A 225 -7.11 13.24 -20.52
C LEU A 225 -6.11 14.30 -20.03
N VAL A 226 -6.56 15.37 -19.37
CA VAL A 226 -5.66 16.37 -18.77
C VAL A 226 -4.86 15.74 -17.62
N GLY A 227 -5.51 14.90 -16.80
CA GLY A 227 -4.86 14.15 -15.72
C GLY A 227 -3.85 13.12 -16.24
N ILE A 228 -4.17 12.43 -17.34
CA ILE A 228 -3.33 11.39 -17.94
C ILE A 228 -2.16 11.98 -18.73
N TYR A 229 -2.40 12.98 -19.58
CA TYR A 229 -1.42 13.52 -20.51
C TYR A 229 -0.70 14.79 -20.02
N GLY A 230 -1.14 15.39 -18.91
CA GLY A 230 -0.46 16.52 -18.29
C GLY A 230 1.03 16.26 -18.00
N ASN A 231 1.86 17.28 -18.19
CA ASN A 231 3.29 17.30 -17.85
C ASN A 231 4.14 16.19 -18.52
N LEU A 232 3.74 15.70 -19.70
CA LEU A 232 4.42 14.60 -20.39
C LEU A 232 5.89 14.93 -20.74
N LEU A 233 6.14 16.14 -21.23
CA LEU A 233 7.47 16.62 -21.66
C LEU A 233 8.25 17.33 -20.55
N ARG A 234 7.76 17.28 -19.31
CA ARG A 234 8.35 18.05 -18.21
C ARG A 234 9.58 17.34 -17.65
N ASN A 235 10.65 18.11 -17.46
CA ASN A 235 11.85 17.68 -16.76
C ASN A 235 11.73 17.90 -15.23
N TYR A 236 12.37 17.05 -14.45
CA TYR A 236 12.37 17.09 -12.98
C TYR A 236 13.82 16.95 -12.50
N PRO A 237 14.51 18.07 -12.19
CA PRO A 237 15.95 18.06 -11.90
C PRO A 237 16.35 17.31 -10.62
N ALA A 238 15.40 17.09 -9.71
CA ALA A 238 15.63 16.35 -8.45
C ALA A 238 15.66 14.81 -8.60
N VAL A 239 15.44 14.30 -9.81
CA VAL A 239 15.28 12.85 -10.07
C VAL A 239 16.63 12.14 -10.08
N GLN A 240 16.71 11.06 -9.32
CA GLN A 240 17.90 10.22 -9.15
C GLN A 240 17.75 8.83 -9.81
N GLY A 241 16.55 8.48 -10.31
CA GLY A 241 16.30 7.23 -11.03
C GLY A 241 15.63 6.14 -10.19
N ALA A 242 15.93 4.87 -10.48
CA ALA A 242 15.39 3.72 -9.77
C ALA A 242 16.09 3.50 -8.41
N VAL A 243 15.46 2.71 -7.54
CA VAL A 243 15.99 2.32 -6.23
C VAL A 243 16.21 0.83 -6.19
N GLU A 244 17.38 0.41 -5.72
CA GLU A 244 17.66 -0.99 -5.38
C GLU A 244 17.30 -1.29 -3.92
N ASP A 245 17.77 -0.45 -2.98
CA ASP A 245 17.45 -0.55 -1.56
C ASP A 245 16.84 0.77 -1.05
N LYS A 246 15.52 0.77 -0.86
CA LYS A 246 14.80 1.96 -0.33
C LYS A 246 15.14 2.23 1.13
N HIS A 247 15.46 1.20 1.91
CA HIS A 247 15.71 1.33 3.33
C HIS A 247 17.07 1.99 3.58
N HIS A 248 18.08 1.67 2.78
CA HIS A 248 19.36 2.38 2.81
C HIS A 248 19.20 3.88 2.54
N LEU A 249 18.48 4.25 1.48
CA LEU A 249 18.21 5.66 1.14
C LEU A 249 17.47 6.39 2.27
N LEU A 250 16.45 5.76 2.85
CA LEU A 250 15.69 6.33 3.95
C LEU A 250 16.55 6.51 5.22
N GLN A 251 17.47 5.58 5.51
CA GLN A 251 18.40 5.74 6.64
C GLN A 251 19.40 6.89 6.45
N GLN A 252 19.67 7.28 5.20
CA GLN A 252 20.53 8.41 4.83
C GLN A 252 19.77 9.73 4.73
N SER A 253 18.45 9.75 4.97
CA SER A 253 17.64 10.96 4.83
C SER A 253 17.02 11.41 6.15
N LYS A 254 17.04 12.72 6.41
CA LYS A 254 16.38 13.31 7.59
C LYS A 254 14.86 13.13 7.51
N PHE A 255 14.29 13.43 6.35
CA PHE A 255 12.85 13.40 6.10
C PHE A 255 12.51 12.52 4.89
N SER A 256 11.34 11.88 4.94
CA SER A 256 10.75 11.22 3.79
C SER A 256 9.45 11.92 3.41
N LEU A 257 9.31 12.32 2.16
CA LEU A 257 8.06 12.85 1.64
C LEU A 257 7.10 11.70 1.32
N VAL A 258 6.24 11.36 2.27
CA VAL A 258 5.30 10.24 2.21
C VAL A 258 3.97 10.74 1.66
N ILE A 259 3.73 10.49 0.38
CA ILE A 259 2.47 10.88 -0.28
C ILE A 259 1.70 9.63 -0.67
N GLU A 260 0.58 9.38 0.00
CA GLU A 260 -0.30 8.27 -0.35
C GLU A 260 -0.92 8.45 -1.73
N ASN A 261 -1.33 7.36 -2.38
CA ASN A 261 -1.95 7.45 -3.71
C ASN A 261 -3.27 8.24 -3.67
N SER A 262 -3.99 8.19 -2.54
CA SER A 262 -5.22 8.91 -2.23
C SER A 262 -5.29 9.17 -0.72
N ASN A 263 -6.19 10.04 -0.28
CA ASN A 263 -6.43 10.31 1.15
C ASN A 263 -7.41 9.33 1.80
N SER A 264 -7.71 8.21 1.13
CA SER A 264 -8.71 7.22 1.56
C SER A 264 -8.09 6.04 2.31
N PHE A 265 -6.76 5.88 2.31
CA PHE A 265 -6.09 4.75 2.94
C PHE A 265 -4.62 5.05 3.28
N VAL A 266 -4.03 4.20 4.13
CA VAL A 266 -2.58 4.17 4.42
C VAL A 266 -1.95 2.93 3.82
N SER A 267 -0.71 3.07 3.37
CA SER A 267 0.05 1.98 2.75
C SER A 267 1.42 1.78 3.42
N GLU A 268 2.24 0.91 2.85
CA GLU A 268 3.61 0.63 3.27
C GLU A 268 4.53 1.86 3.43
N LYS A 269 4.22 2.97 2.74
CA LYS A 269 5.15 4.11 2.61
C LYS A 269 5.45 4.80 3.94
N ILE A 270 4.45 4.95 4.81
CA ILE A 270 4.68 5.54 6.13
C ILE A 270 5.57 4.63 6.98
N PHE A 271 5.32 3.32 6.93
CA PHE A 271 6.07 2.31 7.68
C PHE A 271 7.53 2.23 7.23
N ASP A 272 7.78 2.28 5.92
CA ASP A 272 9.13 2.37 5.37
C ASP A 272 9.88 3.59 5.93
N SER A 273 9.23 4.74 5.98
CA SER A 273 9.83 5.95 6.53
C SER A 273 10.20 5.78 8.00
N ILE A 274 9.22 5.37 8.82
CA ILE A 274 9.42 5.31 10.26
C ILE A 274 10.40 4.24 10.70
N LEU A 275 10.44 3.09 10.01
CA LEU A 275 11.38 2.00 10.28
C LEU A 275 12.85 2.37 10.04
N ASN A 276 13.09 3.40 9.24
CA ASN A 276 14.42 3.89 8.91
C ASN A 276 14.79 5.18 9.66
N GLY A 277 13.94 5.65 10.58
CA GLY A 277 14.15 6.91 11.30
C GLY A 277 14.13 8.14 10.38
N ALA A 278 13.58 8.04 9.17
CA ALA A 278 13.31 9.20 8.33
C ALA A 278 11.96 9.77 8.78
N ILE A 279 11.94 11.04 9.19
CA ILE A 279 10.72 11.68 9.69
C ILE A 279 9.75 11.87 8.52
N PRO A 280 8.53 11.28 8.54
CA PRO A 280 7.58 11.44 7.46
C PRO A 280 7.07 12.89 7.37
N ILE A 281 7.15 13.48 6.18
CA ILE A 281 6.31 14.62 5.78
C ILE A 281 5.12 14.03 5.03
N TYR A 282 4.01 13.91 5.74
CA TYR A 282 2.93 13.00 5.41
C TYR A 282 1.75 13.69 4.73
N VAL A 283 1.37 13.18 3.55
CA VAL A 283 0.16 13.57 2.81
C VAL A 283 -0.69 12.32 2.55
N GLY A 284 -1.81 12.22 3.25
CA GLY A 284 -2.73 11.09 3.19
C GLY A 284 -3.96 11.31 4.10
N PRO A 285 -4.67 10.25 4.51
CA PRO A 285 -5.68 10.34 5.57
C PRO A 285 -5.09 10.93 6.87
N ASN A 286 -5.90 11.51 7.75
CA ASN A 286 -5.38 11.85 9.08
C ASN A 286 -4.95 10.55 9.80
N LEU A 287 -3.77 10.52 10.43
CA LEU A 287 -3.22 9.30 11.03
C LEU A 287 -4.16 8.71 12.09
N GLN A 288 -4.76 9.55 12.92
CA GLN A 288 -5.76 9.11 13.91
C GLN A 288 -7.01 8.51 13.25
N ASP A 289 -7.38 8.92 12.02
CA ASP A 289 -8.54 8.39 11.30
C ASP A 289 -8.29 7.01 10.69
N VAL A 290 -7.10 6.43 10.94
CA VAL A 290 -6.74 5.06 10.56
C VAL A 290 -6.09 4.30 11.73
N GLY A 291 -6.18 4.82 12.95
CA GLY A 291 -5.60 4.18 14.14
C GLY A 291 -4.08 4.33 14.29
N LEU A 292 -3.46 5.31 13.63
CA LEU A 292 -2.05 5.63 13.81
C LEU A 292 -1.88 6.86 14.72
N PRO A 293 -0.85 6.90 15.60
CA PRO A 293 -0.51 8.10 16.36
C PRO A 293 -0.19 9.29 15.44
N ILE A 294 -0.62 10.49 15.83
CA ILE A 294 -0.38 11.71 15.03
C ILE A 294 1.08 12.17 15.10
N GLU A 295 1.79 11.74 16.14
CA GLU A 295 3.18 12.06 16.47
C GLU A 295 4.19 11.31 15.59
N LEU A 296 3.73 10.38 14.75
CA LEU A 296 4.60 9.61 13.83
C LEU A 296 5.23 10.44 12.71
N GLY A 297 4.79 11.68 12.51
CA GLY A 297 5.35 12.53 11.47
C GLY A 297 4.74 13.93 11.41
N ILE A 298 5.13 14.66 10.39
CA ILE A 298 4.67 16.02 10.11
C ILE A 298 3.53 15.95 9.10
N LYS A 299 2.32 16.33 9.51
CA LYS A 299 1.19 16.42 8.59
C LYS A 299 1.40 17.57 7.61
N SER A 300 1.16 17.33 6.32
CA SER A 300 1.21 18.37 5.28
C SER A 300 0.02 18.27 4.33
N ILE A 301 -0.39 19.41 3.76
CA ILE A 301 -1.32 19.45 2.63
C ILE A 301 -0.59 19.44 1.27
N GLY A 302 0.74 19.32 1.28
CA GLY A 302 1.59 19.20 0.09
C GLY A 302 1.82 20.52 -0.66
N ASN A 303 1.83 21.64 0.05
CA ASN A 303 2.28 22.91 -0.50
C ASN A 303 3.81 23.06 -0.36
N PRO A 304 4.57 23.35 -1.44
CA PRO A 304 6.02 23.49 -1.36
C PRO A 304 6.50 24.57 -0.37
N LYS A 305 5.82 25.72 -0.30
CA LYS A 305 6.20 26.82 0.59
C LYS A 305 5.97 26.48 2.05
N GLU A 306 4.86 25.80 2.33
CA GLU A 306 4.54 25.31 3.68
C GLU A 306 5.57 24.29 4.13
N ILE A 307 5.95 23.33 3.28
CA ILE A 307 6.97 22.34 3.63
C ILE A 307 8.31 23.03 3.91
N ILE A 308 8.72 24.00 3.11
CA ILE A 308 9.97 24.75 3.36
C ILE A 308 9.87 25.47 4.71
N SER A 309 8.79 26.24 4.93
CA SER A 309 8.57 26.96 6.18
C SER A 309 8.50 26.06 7.40
N GLU A 310 7.89 24.88 7.28
CA GLU A 310 7.78 23.90 8.35
C GLU A 310 9.15 23.34 8.73
N LEU A 311 10.01 23.09 7.75
CA LEU A 311 11.36 22.58 7.96
C LEU A 311 12.35 23.64 8.42
N ASP A 312 12.20 24.89 8.00
CA ASP A 312 13.02 26.01 8.48
C ASP A 312 12.82 26.28 9.98
N ASN A 313 11.63 25.97 10.50
CA ASN A 313 11.29 26.07 11.93
C ASN A 313 11.37 24.73 12.67
N PHE A 314 11.87 23.68 12.03
CA PHE A 314 11.93 22.35 12.62
C PHE A 314 13.20 22.19 13.46
N ASP A 315 13.03 22.12 14.78
CA ASP A 315 14.15 22.03 15.72
C ASP A 315 14.50 20.60 16.16
N ASN A 316 15.63 20.49 16.84
CA ASN A 316 16.15 19.21 17.35
C ASN A 316 15.27 18.60 18.45
N ALA A 317 14.56 19.41 19.24
CA ALA A 317 13.70 18.92 20.31
C ALA A 317 12.48 18.19 19.71
N ARG A 318 11.88 18.79 18.67
CA ARG A 318 10.78 18.19 17.91
C ARG A 318 11.25 16.97 17.11
N ALA A 319 12.44 17.02 16.51
CA ALA A 319 13.04 15.86 15.86
C ALA A 319 13.15 14.67 16.83
N LEU A 320 13.73 14.90 18.02
CA LEU A 320 13.89 13.88 19.05
C LEU A 320 12.54 13.31 19.53
N ALA A 321 11.55 14.15 19.75
CA ALA A 321 10.21 13.71 20.15
C ALA A 321 9.60 12.77 19.10
N ILE A 322 9.61 13.16 17.82
CA ILE A 322 9.06 12.34 16.73
C ILE A 322 9.85 11.03 16.57
N LEU A 323 11.19 11.07 16.57
CA LEU A 323 12.03 9.86 16.49
C LEU A 323 11.77 8.90 17.66
N THR A 324 11.54 9.43 18.85
CA THR A 324 11.19 8.64 20.04
C THR A 324 9.85 7.94 19.86
N GLU A 325 8.83 8.65 19.38
CA GLU A 325 7.52 8.05 19.14
C GLU A 325 7.53 7.04 17.99
N MET A 326 8.27 7.31 16.91
CA MET A 326 8.46 6.33 15.84
C MET A 326 9.07 5.03 16.37
N LYS A 327 10.13 5.12 17.19
CA LYS A 327 10.77 3.96 17.81
C LYS A 327 9.80 3.21 18.73
N HIS A 328 9.09 3.94 19.59
CA HIS A 328 8.14 3.37 20.54
C HIS A 328 7.00 2.64 19.81
N PHE A 329 6.40 3.28 18.82
CA PHE A 329 5.34 2.70 18.00
C PHE A 329 5.78 1.42 17.30
N ILE A 330 6.92 1.42 16.62
CA ILE A 330 7.39 0.24 15.87
C ILE A 330 7.73 -0.94 16.78
N ARG A 331 8.17 -0.67 18.01
CA ARG A 331 8.41 -1.72 19.03
C ARG A 331 7.15 -2.14 19.76
N SER A 332 6.03 -1.44 19.59
CA SER A 332 4.81 -1.72 20.31
C SER A 332 4.14 -3.01 19.83
N GLN A 333 3.47 -3.69 20.75
CA GLN A 333 2.56 -4.79 20.43
C GLN A 333 1.45 -4.33 19.47
N TYR A 334 1.01 -3.07 19.60
CA TYR A 334 0.00 -2.50 18.72
C TYR A 334 0.43 -2.52 17.24
N PHE A 335 1.64 -2.05 16.92
CA PHE A 335 2.17 -2.11 15.56
C PHE A 335 2.25 -3.55 15.05
N ARG A 336 2.80 -4.46 15.87
CA ARG A 336 2.91 -5.88 15.55
C ARG A 336 1.56 -6.48 15.15
N GLU A 337 0.55 -6.32 16.00
CA GLU A 337 -0.76 -6.98 15.85
C GLU A 337 -1.67 -6.34 14.80
N ASN A 338 -1.47 -5.05 14.49
CA ASN A 338 -2.40 -4.30 13.64
C ASN A 338 -1.84 -3.96 12.26
N TRP A 339 -0.51 -3.98 12.07
CA TRP A 339 0.11 -3.44 10.86
C TRP A 339 1.13 -4.39 10.22
N THR A 340 1.58 -5.44 10.89
CA THR A 340 2.48 -6.41 10.25
C THR A 340 1.69 -7.43 9.43
N SER A 341 2.22 -7.78 8.27
CA SER A 341 1.54 -8.68 7.32
C SER A 341 1.09 -10.00 7.95
N GLU A 342 1.90 -10.61 8.81
CA GLU A 342 1.55 -11.89 9.44
C GLU A 342 0.25 -11.80 10.26
N PHE A 343 0.14 -10.80 11.13
CA PHE A 343 -1.00 -10.60 12.02
C PHE A 343 -2.21 -10.01 11.30
N VAL A 344 -1.98 -9.10 10.35
CA VAL A 344 -3.06 -8.57 9.49
C VAL A 344 -3.71 -9.72 8.72
N TRP A 345 -2.93 -10.61 8.11
CA TRP A 345 -3.49 -11.73 7.37
C TRP A 345 -4.14 -12.80 8.26
N ASP A 346 -3.64 -13.02 9.48
CA ASP A 346 -4.32 -13.85 10.47
C ASP A 346 -5.73 -13.31 10.75
N ARG A 347 -5.86 -12.01 11.05
CA ARG A 347 -7.16 -11.37 11.31
C ARG A 347 -8.10 -11.43 10.11
N VAL A 348 -7.58 -11.17 8.91
CA VAL A 348 -8.35 -11.29 7.65
C VAL A 348 -8.84 -12.72 7.45
N SER A 349 -7.98 -13.73 7.66
CA SER A 349 -8.37 -15.14 7.50
C SER A 349 -9.46 -15.56 8.48
N LYS A 350 -9.39 -15.09 9.73
CA LYS A 350 -10.39 -15.33 10.78
C LYS A 350 -11.74 -14.69 10.44
N GLU A 351 -11.74 -13.47 9.91
CA GLU A 351 -12.97 -12.81 9.46
C GLU A 351 -13.62 -13.55 8.29
N ILE A 352 -12.82 -13.95 7.29
CA ILE A 352 -13.27 -14.76 6.16
C ILE A 352 -13.85 -16.08 6.65
N HIS A 353 -13.16 -16.77 7.55
CA HIS A 353 -13.63 -18.03 8.12
C HIS A 353 -14.95 -17.86 8.88
N SER A 354 -15.05 -16.85 9.74
CA SER A 354 -16.29 -16.53 10.47
C SER A 354 -17.45 -16.28 9.51
N TYR A 355 -17.19 -15.52 8.44
CA TYR A 355 -18.16 -15.23 7.40
C TYR A 355 -18.64 -16.50 6.67
N PHE A 356 -17.73 -17.36 6.22
CA PHE A 356 -18.07 -18.63 5.56
C PHE A 356 -18.82 -19.59 6.47
N THR A 357 -18.49 -19.65 7.76
CA THR A 357 -19.20 -20.48 8.74
C THR A 357 -20.64 -19.99 8.95
N LYS A 358 -20.87 -18.67 9.01
CA LYS A 358 -22.22 -18.10 9.10
C LYS A 358 -23.08 -18.42 7.87
N LEU A 359 -22.51 -18.33 6.67
CA LEU A 359 -23.23 -18.67 5.45
C LEU A 359 -23.72 -20.12 5.45
N ARG A 360 -22.90 -21.05 5.99
CA ARG A 360 -23.26 -22.46 6.13
C ARG A 360 -24.39 -22.70 7.11
N SER A 361 -24.42 -21.95 8.22
CA SER A 361 -25.50 -22.09 9.20
C SER A 361 -26.87 -21.59 8.70
N CYS A 362 -26.89 -20.82 7.62
CA CYS A 362 -28.11 -20.23 7.05
C CYS A 362 -28.62 -20.95 5.78
N SER A 363 -27.84 -21.89 5.24
CA SER A 363 -28.17 -22.70 4.05
C SER A 363 -28.69 -24.07 4.45
#